data_AF-A0A4Z2IZ31-F1
#
_entry.id   AF-A0A4Z2IZ31-F1
#
_cell.length_a   1.000
_cell.length_b   1.000
_cell.length_c   1.000
_cell.angle_alpha   90.00
_cell.angle_beta   90.00
_cell.angle_gamma   90.00
#
_symmetry.space_group_name_H-M   'P 1'
#
loop_
_entity.id
_entity.type
_entity.pdbx_description
1 polymer ?
#
loop_
_entity_poly.entity_id
_entity_poly.type
_entity_poly.pdbx_seq_one_letter_code
_entity_poly.pdbx_strand_id
1 'polypeptide(L)'
;MFQVKKHQRAVVGFLEANRISFQEVDITMLEEQRLWMYRNIPRDKHPVKGNPMPPQIFNEDRYCGGARLSPNIRPPTDITLSDLS
;
A
#
# COMPACT_ATOMS: atom_id res chain seq x y z
N MET A 1 4.04 -0.20 -15.13
CA MET A 1 5.00 0.54 -14.26
C MET A 1 4.62 2.00 -14.04
N PHE A 2 4.36 2.83 -15.07
CA PHE A 2 4.06 4.27 -14.89
C PHE A 2 2.88 4.59 -13.95
N GLN A 3 1.80 3.79 -13.99
CA GLN A 3 0.63 4.02 -13.15
C GLN A 3 0.90 3.71 -11.67
N VAL A 4 1.65 2.64 -11.36
CA VAL A 4 1.95 2.25 -9.97
C VAL A 4 2.77 3.33 -9.26
N LYS A 5 3.87 3.79 -9.88
CA LYS A 5 4.72 4.87 -9.33
C LYS A 5 3.96 6.19 -9.16
N LYS A 6 3.05 6.52 -10.08
CA LYS A 6 2.20 7.72 -9.97
C LYS A 6 1.26 7.64 -8.77
N HIS A 7 0.65 6.47 -8.52
CA HIS A 7 -0.23 6.28 -7.37
C HIS A 7 0.55 6.25 -6.06
N GLN A 8 1.73 5.62 -6.02
CA GLN A 8 2.62 5.67 -4.86
C GLN A 8 2.97 7.11 -4.48
N ARG A 9 3.44 7.92 -5.45
CA ARG A 9 3.73 9.34 -5.20
C ARG A 9 2.50 10.13 -4.74
N ALA A 10 1.31 9.82 -5.25
CA ALA A 10 0.09 10.48 -4.81
C ALA A 10 -0.28 10.12 -3.36
N VAL A 11 -0.09 8.85 -2.95
CA VAL A 11 -0.30 8.39 -1.57
C VAL A 11 0.69 9.05 -0.63
N VAL A 12 1.99 9.00 -0.97
CA VAL A 12 3.07 9.62 -0.17
C VAL A 12 2.84 11.11 0.01
N GLY A 13 2.61 11.84 -1.09
CA GLY A 13 2.35 13.27 -1.04
C GLY A 13 1.08 13.62 -0.25
N PHE A 14 0.07 12.75 -0.26
CA PHE A 14 -1.12 12.92 0.60
C PHE A 14 -0.78 12.73 2.09
N LEU A 15 0.00 11.71 2.43
CA LEU A 15 0.41 11.45 3.82
C LEU A 15 1.28 12.60 4.35
N GLU A 16 2.26 13.05 3.57
CA GLU A 16 3.13 14.18 3.91
C GLU A 16 2.34 15.48 4.10
N ALA A 17 1.43 15.81 3.17
CA ALA A 17 0.61 17.01 3.25
C ALA A 17 -0.28 17.06 4.51
N ASN A 18 -0.70 15.88 4.99
CA ASN A 18 -1.50 15.75 6.21
C ASN A 18 -0.65 15.55 7.48
N ARG A 19 0.69 15.61 7.39
CA ARG A 19 1.64 15.33 8.49
C ARG A 19 1.41 13.98 9.15
N ILE A 20 1.05 12.99 8.35
CA ILE A 20 0.87 11.62 8.80
C ILE A 20 2.24 10.93 8.72
N SER A 21 2.68 10.30 9.81
CA SER A 21 3.89 9.47 9.81
C SER A 21 3.61 8.15 9.10
N PHE A 22 4.51 7.76 8.20
CA PHE A 22 4.42 6.51 7.46
C PHE A 22 5.84 5.95 7.25
N GLN A 23 5.93 4.68 6.90
CA GLN A 23 7.18 4.00 6.56
C GLN A 23 7.08 3.46 5.15
N GLU A 24 8.09 3.60 4.29
CA GLU A 24 8.09 2.87 3.02
C GLU A 24 8.75 1.50 3.17
N VAL A 25 8.11 0.44 2.69
CA VAL A 25 8.64 -0.92 2.68
C VAL A 25 8.66 -1.45 1.26
N ASP A 26 9.85 -1.78 0.77
CA ASP A 26 9.99 -2.35 -0.57
C ASP A 26 9.73 -3.86 -0.57
N ILE A 27 8.63 -4.28 -1.20
CA ILE A 27 8.26 -5.70 -1.33
C ILE A 27 8.93 -6.41 -2.50
N THR A 28 9.61 -5.67 -3.39
CA THR A 28 10.27 -6.27 -4.56
C THR A 28 11.54 -7.03 -4.16
N MET A 29 12.21 -6.55 -3.12
CA MET A 29 13.44 -7.15 -2.58
C MET A 29 13.21 -7.98 -1.30
N LEU A 30 12.01 -7.93 -0.71
CA LEU A 30 11.65 -8.62 0.54
C LEU A 30 10.48 -9.58 0.31
N GLU A 31 10.79 -10.82 -0.06
CA GLU A 31 9.77 -11.84 -0.36
C GLU A 31 8.84 -12.14 0.83
N GLU A 32 9.37 -12.10 2.05
CA GLU A 32 8.58 -12.25 3.28
C GLU A 32 7.50 -11.16 3.40
N GLN A 33 7.86 -9.91 3.13
CA GLN A 33 6.92 -8.78 3.16
C GLN A 33 5.89 -8.86 2.03
N ARG A 34 6.30 -9.33 0.84
CA ARG A 34 5.37 -9.61 -0.26
C ARG A 34 4.34 -10.67 0.12
N LEU A 35 4.77 -11.76 0.75
CA LEU A 35 3.87 -12.82 1.21
C LEU A 35 2.98 -12.36 2.35
N TRP A 36 3.51 -11.57 3.28
CA TRP A 36 2.74 -10.96 4.36
C TRP A 36 1.63 -10.08 3.79
N MET A 37 1.94 -9.22 2.81
CA MET A 37 0.95 -8.41 2.11
C MET A 37 -0.18 -9.28 1.54
N TYR A 38 0.15 -10.33 0.78
CA TYR A 38 -0.86 -11.21 0.19
C TYR A 38 -1.76 -11.90 1.21
N ARG A 39 -1.22 -12.26 2.38
CA ARG A 39 -1.97 -12.92 3.46
C ARG A 39 -2.88 -11.96 4.19
N ASN A 40 -2.47 -10.70 4.36
CA ASN A 40 -3.21 -9.71 5.15
C ASN A 40 -4.21 -8.89 4.34
N ILE A 41 -4.23 -9.00 3.01
CA ILE A 41 -5.31 -8.42 2.19
C ILE A 41 -6.58 -9.28 2.34
N PRO A 42 -7.71 -8.70 2.79
CA PRO A 42 -9.00 -9.38 2.88
C PRO A 42 -9.42 -9.94 1.52
N ARG A 43 -9.92 -11.18 1.47
CA ARG A 43 -10.24 -11.88 0.21
C ARG A 43 -11.23 -11.14 -0.69
N ASP A 44 -12.16 -10.37 -0.12
CA ASP A 44 -13.12 -9.53 -0.84
C ASP A 44 -12.47 -8.32 -1.54
N LYS A 45 -11.22 -8.00 -1.18
CA LYS A 45 -10.41 -6.94 -1.78
C LYS A 45 -9.36 -7.46 -2.77
N HIS A 46 -9.27 -8.78 -2.95
CA HIS A 46 -8.38 -9.35 -3.96
C HIS A 46 -8.86 -9.02 -5.38
N PRO A 47 -7.95 -8.77 -6.32
CA PRO A 47 -8.33 -8.55 -7.71
C PRO A 47 -8.97 -9.83 -8.30
N VAL A 48 -9.94 -9.65 -9.19
CA VAL A 48 -10.65 -10.75 -9.88
C VAL A 48 -9.69 -11.61 -10.72
N LYS A 49 -8.56 -11.03 -11.15
CA LYS A 49 -7.52 -11.72 -11.92
C LYS A 49 -6.14 -11.20 -11.53
N GLY A 50 -5.21 -12.11 -11.25
CA GLY A 50 -3.82 -11.80 -10.90
C GLY A 50 -3.60 -11.56 -9.40
N ASN A 51 -2.43 -11.06 -9.05
CA ASN A 51 -2.05 -10.75 -7.67
C ASN A 51 -2.31 -9.27 -7.35
N PRO A 52 -2.62 -8.92 -6.09
CA PRO A 52 -2.77 -7.54 -5.69
C PRO A 52 -1.45 -6.79 -5.90
N MET A 53 -1.52 -5.67 -6.63
CA MET A 53 -0.35 -4.85 -6.96
C MET A 53 -0.20 -3.69 -5.98
N PRO A 54 1.03 -3.26 -5.67
CA PRO A 54 1.27 -2.05 -4.89
C PRO A 54 0.75 -0.78 -5.62
N PRO A 55 0.50 0.33 -4.90
CA PRO A 55 0.60 0.48 -3.45
C PRO A 55 -0.55 -0.20 -2.68
N GLN A 56 -0.22 -0.73 -1.50
CA GLN A 56 -1.17 -1.27 -0.52
C GLN A 56 -0.85 -0.64 0.83
N ILE A 57 -1.87 -0.18 1.54
CA ILE A 57 -1.77 0.63 2.77
C ILE A 57 -2.28 -0.23 3.93
N PHE A 58 -1.45 -0.41 4.97
CA PHE A 58 -1.71 -1.27 6.13
C PHE A 58 -1.38 -0.61 7.46
N ASN A 59 -2.40 -0.46 8.30
CA ASN A 59 -2.26 0.11 9.63
C ASN A 59 -2.03 -0.95 10.66
N GLU A 60 -0.74 -1.10 10.97
CA GLU A 60 -0.21 -2.24 11.69
C GLU A 60 -0.63 -3.51 10.93
N ASP A 61 -1.57 -4.28 11.45
CA ASP A 61 -2.10 -5.49 10.82
C ASP A 61 -3.39 -5.26 10.02
N ARG A 62 -3.91 -4.03 9.99
CA ARG A 62 -5.21 -3.70 9.39
C ARG A 62 -5.07 -3.18 7.97
N TYR A 63 -5.63 -3.90 7.01
CA TYR A 63 -5.73 -3.42 5.64
C TYR A 63 -6.62 -2.17 5.51
N CYS A 64 -6.05 -1.05 5.07
CA CYS A 64 -6.75 0.22 4.87
C CYS A 64 -7.20 0.43 3.42
N GLY A 65 -6.54 -0.22 2.45
CA GLY A 65 -6.90 -0.16 1.05
C GLY A 65 -5.70 -0.21 0.12
N GLY A 66 -5.99 -0.33 -1.17
CA GLY A 66 -4.96 -0.36 -2.23
C GLY A 66 -4.82 0.98 -2.95
N ALA A 67 -4.49 0.91 -4.24
CA ALA A 67 -4.23 2.05 -5.11
C ALA A 67 -5.33 3.12 -5.22
N ARG A 68 -6.57 2.85 -4.76
CA ARG A 68 -7.62 3.87 -4.64
C ARG A 68 -7.54 4.49 -3.26
N LEU A 69 -7.00 5.70 -3.19
CA LEU A 69 -7.14 6.60 -2.04
C LEU A 69 -8.62 6.74 -1.71
N SER A 70 -9.07 6.05 -0.66
CA SER A 70 -10.40 6.26 -0.12
C SER A 70 -10.38 7.55 0.71
N PRO A 71 -11.37 8.45 0.58
CA PRO A 71 -11.44 9.66 1.41
C PRO A 71 -11.59 9.36 2.92
N ASN A 72 -11.81 8.08 3.28
CA ASN A 72 -11.93 7.60 4.66
C ASN A 72 -10.65 6.90 5.18
N ILE A 73 -9.49 7.11 4.55
CA ILE A 73 -8.21 6.65 5.09
C ILE A 73 -7.98 7.38 6.43
N ARG A 74 -8.25 6.68 7.54
CA ARG A 74 -7.90 7.14 8.89
C ARG A 74 -6.38 7.20 8.98
N PRO A 75 -5.79 8.17 9.72
CA PRO A 75 -4.35 8.37 9.80
C PRO A 75 -3.67 7.02 10.03
N PRO A 76 -3.00 6.50 9.00
CA PRO A 76 -2.38 5.22 9.11
C PRO A 76 -0.99 5.41 9.71
N THR A 77 -0.58 4.54 10.63
CA THR A 77 0.78 4.51 11.17
C THR A 77 1.73 3.79 10.18
N ASP A 78 1.46 3.89 8.87
CA ASP A 78 1.55 2.73 7.96
C ASP A 78 2.79 2.64 7.12
N ILE A 79 3.09 1.38 6.86
CA ILE A 79 3.94 0.86 5.81
C ILE A 79 3.32 1.11 4.42
N THR A 80 3.91 1.96 3.59
CA THR A 80 3.66 2.05 2.14
C THR A 80 4.50 0.99 1.43
N LEU A 81 3.84 -0.03 0.87
CA LEU A 81 4.55 -1.05 0.09
C LEU A 81 4.94 -0.47 -1.28
N SER A 82 6.21 -0.07 -1.42
CA SER A 82 6.78 0.56 -2.61
C SER A 82 7.36 -0.48 -3.58
N ASP A 83 7.29 -0.18 -4.87
CA ASP A 83 7.85 -0.98 -5.97
C ASP A 83 8.96 -0.10 -6.57
N LEU A 84 10.18 -0.26 -6.07
CA LEU A 84 11.34 0.57 -6.45
C LEU A 84 12.15 -0.02 -7.61
N SER A 85 11.50 -0.75 -8.53
CA SER A 85 12.07 -1.02 -9.86
C SER A 85 11.58 -0.01 -10.91
#